data_AF-A0A2E0VSC2-F1
#
_entry.id   AF-A0A2E0VSC2-F1
#
_cell.length_a   1.000
_cell.length_b   1.000
_cell.length_c   1.000
_cell.angle_alpha   90.00
_cell.angle_beta   90.00
_cell.angle_gamma   90.00
#
_symmetry.space_group_name_H-M   'P 1'
#
loop_
_entity.id
_entity.type
_entity.pdbx_description
1 polymer ?
#
loop_
_entity_poly.entity_id
_entity_poly.type
_entity_poly.pdbx_seq_one_letter_code
_entity_poly.pdbx_strand_id
1 'polypeptide(L)'
;MALIAIEGMHFFAYHGFYEEEQITGNNFQVDVYLEKSTAHAAATDELAKTINYETVYLICEAVMKKKVRLLETLAETIGLNIKHQFKGLSSLKIRVTKFNPPLGGKVEKVWVETSGSFTQKCARCNKPMVCYKDGTCWCNSTPLYKKTTEHLRMNFGNKCLCKECLQFYMGKEVSEES
;
A
#
# COMPACT_ATOMS: atom_id res chain seq x y z
N MET A 1 -10.15 -14.50 2.30
CA MET A 1 -9.71 -13.14 1.88
C MET A 1 -10.95 -12.32 1.67
N ALA A 2 -10.93 -11.02 2.00
CA ALA A 2 -12.03 -10.11 1.70
C ALA A 2 -11.52 -8.92 0.90
N LEU A 3 -12.38 -8.44 0.00
CA LEU A 3 -12.20 -7.22 -0.77
C LEU A 3 -12.91 -6.08 -0.03
N ILE A 4 -12.19 -4.98 0.20
CA ILE A 4 -12.72 -3.75 0.77
C ILE A 4 -12.55 -2.68 -0.31
N ALA A 5 -13.64 -2.01 -0.67
CA ALA A 5 -13.67 -1.02 -1.73
C ALA A 5 -14.21 0.31 -1.21
N ILE A 6 -13.54 1.40 -1.57
CA ILE A 6 -14.03 2.76 -1.40
C ILE A 6 -14.05 3.36 -2.80
N GLU A 7 -15.26 3.59 -3.31
CA GLU A 7 -15.48 4.04 -4.68
C GLU A 7 -16.15 5.42 -4.68
N GLY A 8 -15.88 6.21 -5.71
CA GLY A 8 -16.54 7.50 -5.90
C GLY A 8 -16.07 8.60 -4.95
N MET A 9 -14.82 8.55 -4.45
CA MET A 9 -14.31 9.66 -3.64
C MET A 9 -13.99 10.86 -4.53
N HIS A 10 -14.80 11.91 -4.45
CA HIS A 10 -14.63 13.12 -5.26
C HIS A 10 -13.79 14.18 -4.56
N PHE A 11 -12.83 14.74 -5.31
CA PHE A 11 -11.96 15.81 -4.84
C PHE A 11 -11.82 16.89 -5.92
N PHE A 12 -11.89 18.14 -5.49
CA PHE A 12 -11.46 19.26 -6.33
C PHE A 12 -9.99 19.56 -6.03
N ALA A 13 -9.15 19.59 -7.06
CA ALA A 13 -7.71 19.78 -6.89
C ALA A 13 -7.05 20.45 -8.10
N TYR A 14 -5.81 20.89 -7.92
CA TYR A 14 -5.07 21.70 -8.91
C TYR A 14 -4.00 20.89 -9.65
N HIS A 15 -4.25 19.60 -9.90
CA HIS A 15 -3.29 18.74 -10.59
C HIS A 15 -3.38 18.91 -12.11
N GLY A 16 -2.23 18.85 -12.77
CA GLY A 16 -2.16 18.97 -14.23
C GLY A 16 -0.75 19.24 -14.69
N PHE A 17 -0.47 18.87 -15.93
CA PHE A 17 0.84 19.14 -16.52
C PHE A 17 0.97 20.61 -16.90
N TYR A 18 -0.11 21.19 -17.43
CA TYR A 18 -0.18 22.58 -17.85
C TYR A 18 -0.40 23.54 -16.67
N GLU A 19 0.15 24.75 -16.77
CA GLU A 19 0.06 25.76 -15.70
C GLU A 19 -1.38 26.25 -15.50
N GLU A 20 -2.16 26.31 -16.57
CA GLU A 20 -3.55 26.76 -16.54
C GLU A 20 -4.43 25.80 -15.74
N GLU A 21 -4.25 24.48 -15.90
CA GLU A 21 -4.95 23.45 -15.11
C GLU A 21 -4.63 23.57 -13.62
N GLN A 22 -3.40 23.96 -13.36
CA GLN A 22 -2.79 24.16 -12.07
C GLN A 22 -3.23 25.45 -11.36
N ILE A 23 -3.96 26.32 -12.07
CA ILE A 23 -4.61 27.56 -11.57
C ILE A 23 -6.13 27.35 -11.46
N THR A 24 -6.75 26.84 -12.52
CA THR A 24 -8.20 26.65 -12.61
C THR A 24 -8.71 25.50 -11.77
N GLY A 25 -7.92 24.43 -11.65
CA GLY A 25 -8.31 23.21 -10.96
C GLY A 25 -9.30 22.36 -11.75
N ASN A 26 -9.52 21.13 -11.28
CA ASN A 26 -10.46 20.20 -11.89
C ASN A 26 -11.04 19.23 -10.84
N ASN A 27 -12.11 18.54 -11.20
CA ASN A 27 -12.68 17.46 -10.43
C ASN A 27 -11.95 16.15 -10.72
N PHE A 28 -11.64 15.44 -9.65
CA PHE A 28 -11.04 14.13 -9.66
C PHE A 28 -11.90 13.16 -8.88
N GLN A 29 -11.84 11.89 -9.25
CA GLN A 29 -12.38 10.79 -8.45
C GLN A 29 -11.26 9.80 -8.15
N VAL A 30 -11.23 9.29 -6.93
CA VAL A 30 -10.33 8.21 -6.53
C VAL A 30 -11.15 7.00 -6.09
N ASP A 31 -10.80 5.84 -6.63
CA ASP A 31 -11.32 4.54 -6.21
C ASP A 31 -10.17 3.69 -5.64
N VAL A 32 -10.39 3.06 -4.49
CA VAL A 32 -9.39 2.24 -3.80
C VAL A 32 -9.99 0.89 -3.48
N TYR A 33 -9.26 -0.16 -3.85
CA TYR A 33 -9.63 -1.55 -3.60
C TYR A 33 -8.48 -2.26 -2.88
N LEU A 34 -8.81 -2.90 -1.77
CA LEU A 34 -7.87 -3.49 -0.83
C LEU A 34 -8.26 -4.93 -0.56
N GLU A 35 -7.31 -5.84 -0.65
CA GLU A 35 -7.51 -7.22 -0.20
C GLU A 35 -6.72 -7.49 1.08
N LYS A 36 -7.40 -8.06 2.07
CA LYS A 36 -6.80 -8.49 3.34
C LYS A 36 -7.54 -9.71 3.90
N SER A 37 -6.85 -10.49 4.73
CA SER A 37 -7.54 -11.49 5.55
C SER A 37 -8.33 -10.81 6.66
N THR A 38 -9.65 -10.93 6.62
CA THR A 38 -10.58 -10.42 7.65
C THR A 38 -11.06 -11.52 8.59
N ALA A 39 -10.51 -12.75 8.50
CA ALA A 39 -10.97 -13.89 9.30
C ALA A 39 -10.99 -13.59 10.81
N HIS A 40 -9.97 -12.88 11.31
CA HIS A 40 -9.89 -12.50 12.71
C HIS A 40 -10.86 -11.37 13.08
N ALA A 41 -11.02 -10.38 12.21
CA ALA A 41 -11.96 -9.28 12.42
C ALA A 41 -13.42 -9.77 12.41
N ALA A 42 -13.77 -10.65 11.46
CA ALA A 42 -15.09 -11.27 11.37
C ALA A 42 -15.43 -12.14 12.59
N ALA A 43 -14.43 -12.75 13.22
CA ALA A 43 -14.62 -13.58 14.42
C ALA A 43 -14.70 -12.78 15.72
N THR A 44 -14.18 -11.54 15.75
CA THR A 44 -14.05 -10.75 16.99
C THR A 44 -14.85 -9.44 16.99
N ASP A 45 -15.43 -9.05 15.85
CA ASP A 45 -16.13 -7.78 15.63
C ASP A 45 -15.31 -6.52 16.00
N GLU A 46 -13.97 -6.65 15.94
CA GLU A 46 -13.06 -5.56 16.31
C GLU A 46 -12.60 -4.77 15.09
N LEU A 47 -13.01 -3.50 15.02
CA LEU A 47 -12.60 -2.54 13.97
C LEU A 47 -11.06 -2.38 13.90
N ALA A 48 -10.37 -2.48 15.04
CA ALA A 48 -8.91 -2.37 15.13
C ALA A 48 -8.16 -3.45 14.31
N LYS A 49 -8.84 -4.54 13.92
CA LYS A 49 -8.26 -5.67 13.18
C LYS A 49 -8.62 -5.67 11.70
N THR A 50 -9.47 -4.76 11.24
CA THR A 50 -9.82 -4.58 9.83
C THR A 50 -9.17 -3.32 9.23
N ILE A 51 -9.47 -2.99 7.97
CA ILE A 51 -9.07 -1.73 7.34
C ILE A 51 -10.10 -0.68 7.72
N ASN A 52 -9.67 0.39 8.40
CA ASN A 52 -10.51 1.58 8.57
C ASN A 52 -10.54 2.36 7.24
N TYR A 53 -11.68 2.31 6.54
CA TYR A 53 -11.89 3.02 5.28
C TYR A 53 -11.89 4.55 5.45
N GLU A 54 -12.21 5.08 6.64
CA GLU A 54 -12.07 6.51 6.95
C GLU A 54 -10.61 6.93 6.84
N THR A 55 -9.69 6.11 7.35
CA THR A 55 -8.24 6.36 7.22
C THR A 55 -7.81 6.32 5.75
N VAL A 56 -8.39 5.44 4.93
CA VAL A 56 -8.12 5.41 3.47
C VAL A 56 -8.58 6.71 2.81
N TYR A 57 -9.79 7.18 3.11
CA TYR A 57 -10.31 8.45 2.60
C TYR A 57 -9.39 9.63 2.99
N LEU A 58 -8.98 9.71 4.26
CA LEU A 58 -8.08 10.76 4.74
C LEU A 58 -6.71 10.75 4.06
N ILE A 59 -6.16 9.55 3.76
CA ILE A 59 -4.94 9.41 2.97
C ILE A 59 -5.15 9.98 1.56
N CYS A 60 -6.23 9.61 0.89
CA CYS A 60 -6.56 10.14 -0.43
C CYS A 60 -6.71 11.66 -0.40
N GLU A 61 -7.49 12.19 0.55
CA GLU A 61 -7.69 13.64 0.71
C GLU A 61 -6.35 14.39 0.92
N ALA A 62 -5.48 13.87 1.79
CA ALA A 62 -4.18 14.47 2.07
C ALA A 62 -3.26 14.48 0.83
N VAL A 63 -3.31 13.45 -0.02
CA VAL A 63 -2.55 13.42 -1.27
C VAL A 63 -3.15 14.39 -2.30
N MET A 64 -4.48 14.45 -2.43
CA MET A 64 -5.16 15.34 -3.38
C MET A 64 -4.95 16.83 -3.07
N LYS A 65 -4.69 17.18 -1.81
CA LYS A 65 -4.30 18.55 -1.41
C LYS A 65 -2.91 18.97 -1.92
N LYS A 66 -2.05 18.02 -2.31
CA LYS A 66 -0.68 18.29 -2.78
C LYS A 66 -0.61 18.27 -4.30
N LYS A 67 -0.36 19.44 -4.86
CA LYS A 67 -0.27 19.66 -6.30
C LYS A 67 0.81 18.79 -6.96
N VAL A 68 0.45 18.11 -8.04
CA VAL A 68 1.35 17.27 -8.85
C VAL A 68 0.96 17.37 -10.32
N ARG A 69 1.84 16.90 -11.21
CA ARG A 69 1.64 17.02 -12.66
C ARG A 69 0.88 15.84 -13.27
N LEU A 70 1.01 14.66 -12.71
CA LEU A 70 0.62 13.39 -13.33
C LEU A 70 -0.37 12.60 -12.46
N LEU A 71 -1.30 11.89 -13.10
CA LEU A 71 -2.25 10.99 -12.40
C LEU A 71 -1.53 9.76 -11.83
N GLU A 72 -0.50 9.30 -12.54
CA GLU A 72 0.39 8.21 -12.14
C GLU A 72 1.05 8.53 -10.79
N THR A 73 1.53 9.77 -10.62
CA THR A 73 2.13 10.22 -9.36
C THR A 73 1.10 10.19 -8.23
N LEU A 74 -0.16 10.56 -8.48
CA LEU A 74 -1.22 10.47 -7.49
C LEU A 74 -1.48 9.01 -7.09
N ALA A 75 -1.69 8.13 -8.07
CA ALA A 75 -1.98 6.72 -7.83
C ALA A 75 -0.85 6.03 -7.04
N GLU A 76 0.41 6.25 -7.41
CA GLU A 76 1.57 5.70 -6.70
C GLU A 76 1.73 6.28 -5.30
N THR A 77 1.55 7.59 -5.13
CA THR A 77 1.67 8.24 -3.81
C THR A 77 0.60 7.75 -2.84
N ILE A 78 -0.65 7.65 -3.30
CA ILE A 78 -1.75 7.06 -2.51
C ILE A 78 -1.38 5.61 -2.15
N GLY A 79 -0.88 4.84 -3.11
CA GLY A 79 -0.52 3.43 -2.90
C GLY A 79 0.58 3.23 -1.87
N LEU A 80 1.63 4.06 -1.92
CA LEU A 80 2.71 4.03 -0.94
C LEU A 80 2.21 4.39 0.47
N ASN A 81 1.39 5.44 0.60
CA ASN A 81 0.85 5.86 1.89
C ASN A 81 -0.07 4.79 2.51
N ILE A 82 -0.91 4.16 1.69
CA ILE A 82 -1.77 3.05 2.12
C ILE A 82 -0.92 1.84 2.57
N LYS A 83 0.09 1.44 1.80
CA LYS A 83 1.00 0.33 2.18
C LYS A 83 1.75 0.62 3.49
N HIS A 84 2.12 1.87 3.72
CA HIS A 84 2.77 2.30 4.95
C HIS A 84 1.82 2.24 6.16
N GLN A 85 0.57 2.68 5.98
CA GLN A 85 -0.44 2.68 7.02
C GLN A 85 -0.94 1.28 7.37
N PHE A 86 -1.16 0.41 6.38
CA PHE A 86 -1.79 -0.88 6.56
C PHE A 86 -0.82 -2.04 6.29
N LYS A 87 -0.50 -2.78 7.35
CA LYS A 87 0.28 -4.02 7.25
C LYS A 87 -0.61 -5.19 6.82
N GLY A 88 -0.04 -6.09 6.02
CA GLY A 88 -0.66 -7.35 5.64
C GLY A 88 -1.69 -7.25 4.51
N LEU A 89 -1.61 -6.24 3.65
CA LEU A 89 -2.40 -6.17 2.41
C LEU A 89 -1.89 -7.21 1.43
N SER A 90 -2.78 -8.06 0.90
CA SER A 90 -2.42 -9.01 -0.15
C SER A 90 -2.49 -8.40 -1.54
N SER A 91 -3.37 -7.43 -1.74
CA SER A 91 -3.49 -6.68 -2.99
C SER A 91 -3.97 -5.26 -2.73
N LEU A 92 -3.57 -4.36 -3.62
CA LEU A 92 -4.00 -2.97 -3.67
C LEU A 92 -4.24 -2.59 -5.14
N LYS A 93 -5.37 -1.96 -5.41
CA LYS A 93 -5.67 -1.34 -6.69
C LYS A 93 -6.20 0.08 -6.45
N ILE A 94 -5.66 1.03 -7.20
CA ILE A 94 -6.02 2.45 -7.08
C ILE A 94 -6.32 2.96 -8.47
N ARG A 95 -7.46 3.62 -8.63
CA ARG A 95 -7.82 4.34 -9.83
C ARG A 95 -7.94 5.82 -9.50
N VAL A 96 -7.30 6.66 -10.32
CA VAL A 96 -7.45 8.11 -10.27
C VAL A 96 -8.05 8.57 -11.58
N THR A 97 -9.23 9.16 -11.49
CA THR A 97 -10.02 9.66 -12.62
C THR A 97 -9.98 11.18 -12.62
N LYS A 98 -9.78 11.78 -13.79
CA LYS A 98 -9.88 13.22 -14.05
C LYS A 98 -11.04 13.49 -14.98
N PHE A 99 -11.99 14.30 -14.54
CA PHE A 99 -13.17 14.64 -15.33
C PHE A 99 -12.88 15.81 -16.27
N ASN A 100 -13.58 15.87 -17.40
CA ASN A 100 -13.52 16.96 -18.39
C ASN A 100 -12.08 17.46 -18.67
N PRO A 101 -11.12 16.58 -19.01
CA PRO A 101 -9.75 16.99 -19.26
C PRO A 101 -9.67 17.91 -20.50
N PRO A 102 -8.75 18.91 -20.52
CA PRO A 102 -8.62 19.85 -21.62
C PRO A 102 -7.87 19.22 -22.80
N LEU A 103 -8.55 18.33 -23.54
CA LEU A 103 -7.97 17.60 -24.68
C LEU A 103 -8.29 18.24 -26.05
N GLY A 104 -8.90 19.42 -26.08
CA GLY A 104 -9.35 20.09 -27.32
C GLY A 104 -10.63 19.50 -27.94
N GLY A 105 -11.21 18.46 -27.33
CA GLY A 105 -12.49 17.87 -27.70
C GLY A 105 -13.29 17.45 -26.46
N LYS A 106 -14.58 17.14 -26.63
CA LYS A 106 -15.45 16.74 -25.52
C LYS A 106 -15.16 15.31 -25.08
N VAL A 107 -14.61 15.16 -23.87
CA VAL A 107 -14.38 13.86 -23.21
C VAL A 107 -14.93 13.95 -21.79
N GLU A 108 -15.68 12.93 -21.36
CA GLU A 108 -16.26 12.91 -20.01
C GLU A 108 -15.17 12.80 -18.93
N LYS A 109 -14.24 11.86 -19.10
CA LYS A 109 -13.15 11.60 -18.15
C LYS A 109 -12.02 10.78 -18.76
N VAL A 110 -10.86 10.84 -18.11
CA VAL A 110 -9.71 9.96 -18.30
C VAL A 110 -9.27 9.41 -16.95
N TRP A 111 -8.62 8.25 -16.92
CA TRP A 111 -8.16 7.66 -15.66
C TRP A 111 -6.89 6.86 -15.84
N VAL A 112 -6.13 6.76 -14.74
CA VAL A 112 -5.00 5.84 -14.59
C VAL A 112 -5.33 4.89 -13.46
N GLU A 113 -4.98 3.62 -13.63
CA GLU A 113 -5.13 2.59 -12.62
C GLU A 113 -3.81 1.87 -12.38
N THR A 114 -3.42 1.76 -11.12
CA THR A 114 -2.30 0.92 -10.68
C THR A 114 -2.82 -0.23 -9.84
N SER A 115 -2.23 -1.40 -10.00
CA SER A 115 -2.59 -2.59 -9.21
C SER A 115 -1.34 -3.38 -8.83
N GLY A 116 -1.37 -3.98 -7.64
CA GLY A 116 -0.30 -4.81 -7.12
C GLY A 116 -0.85 -5.99 -6.33
N SER A 117 -0.19 -7.14 -6.46
CA SER A 117 -0.38 -8.30 -5.59
C SER A 117 0.92 -8.57 -4.84
N PHE A 118 0.81 -8.72 -3.53
CA PHE A 118 1.94 -8.77 -2.59
C PHE A 118 2.07 -10.12 -1.90
N THR A 119 1.33 -11.12 -2.38
CA THR A 119 1.39 -12.49 -1.84
C THR A 119 2.54 -13.25 -2.50
N GLN A 120 3.47 -13.75 -1.69
CA GLN A 120 4.55 -14.63 -2.15
C GLN A 120 4.80 -15.78 -1.18
N LYS A 121 5.55 -16.79 -1.61
CA LYS A 121 5.90 -17.94 -0.76
C LYS A 121 7.18 -17.67 0.04
N CYS A 122 7.17 -18.06 1.30
CA CYS A 122 8.36 -18.03 2.16
C CYS A 122 9.46 -18.94 1.61
N ALA A 123 10.70 -18.45 1.55
CA ALA A 123 11.83 -19.22 1.03
C ALA A 123 12.18 -20.48 1.86
N ARG A 124 11.79 -20.51 3.14
CA ARG A 124 12.06 -21.63 4.06
C ARG A 124 10.92 -22.63 4.17
N CYS A 125 9.71 -22.16 4.48
CA CYS A 125 8.57 -23.04 4.79
C CYS A 125 7.52 -23.13 3.68
N ASN A 126 7.71 -22.40 2.57
CA ASN A 126 6.80 -22.35 1.42
C ASN A 126 5.37 -21.83 1.72
N LYS A 127 5.08 -21.40 2.95
CA LYS A 127 3.79 -20.80 3.33
C LYS A 127 3.59 -19.45 2.63
N PRO A 128 2.35 -19.09 2.26
CA PRO A 128 2.04 -17.78 1.70
C PRO A 128 2.26 -16.69 2.76
N MET A 129 2.79 -15.56 2.32
CA MET A 129 3.03 -14.38 3.15
C MET A 129 2.94 -13.10 2.32
N VAL A 130 2.72 -11.98 2.99
CA VAL A 130 2.74 -10.65 2.38
C VAL A 130 4.16 -10.09 2.36
N CYS A 131 4.58 -9.57 1.21
CA CYS A 131 5.82 -8.81 1.06
C CYS A 131 5.72 -7.79 -0.07
N TYR A 132 6.04 -6.55 0.25
CA TYR A 132 5.97 -5.42 -0.68
C TYR A 132 7.27 -5.21 -1.48
N LYS A 133 8.37 -5.90 -1.09
CA LYS A 133 9.72 -5.77 -1.68
C LYS A 133 10.27 -4.33 -1.75
N ASP A 134 9.74 -3.44 -0.93
CA ASP A 134 10.15 -2.04 -0.81
C ASP A 134 10.31 -1.66 0.68
N GLY A 135 10.57 -0.38 0.97
CA GLY A 135 10.72 0.14 2.33
C GLY A 135 9.50 -0.07 3.24
N THR A 136 8.33 -0.38 2.70
CA THR A 136 7.11 -0.64 3.48
C THR A 136 7.02 -2.09 3.97
N CYS A 137 7.92 -2.97 3.53
CA CYS A 137 7.90 -4.38 3.92
C CYS A 137 8.12 -4.54 5.44
N TRP A 138 7.26 -5.31 6.12
CA TRP A 138 7.33 -5.49 7.57
C TRP A 138 8.69 -6.03 8.04
N CYS A 139 9.39 -6.84 7.23
CA CYS A 139 10.71 -7.36 7.57
C CYS A 139 11.80 -6.29 7.62
N ASN A 140 11.63 -5.16 6.90
CA ASN A 140 12.62 -4.07 6.91
C ASN A 140 12.61 -3.30 8.23
N SER A 141 11.48 -3.34 8.96
CA SER A 141 11.38 -2.78 10.32
C SER A 141 11.86 -3.72 11.41
N THR A 142 12.27 -4.95 11.06
CA THR A 142 12.71 -5.95 12.04
C THR A 142 14.22 -5.79 12.28
N PRO A 143 14.67 -5.48 13.50
CA PRO A 143 16.10 -5.36 13.78
C PRO A 143 16.76 -6.74 13.69
N LEU A 144 17.81 -6.85 12.88
CA LEU A 144 18.59 -8.07 12.71
C LEU A 144 20.07 -7.77 12.93
N TYR A 145 20.75 -8.66 13.66
CA TYR A 145 22.19 -8.58 13.81
C TYR A 145 22.90 -8.81 12.48
N LYS A 146 24.09 -8.22 12.30
CA LYS A 146 24.86 -8.28 11.04
C LYS A 146 25.17 -9.72 10.62
N LYS A 147 25.65 -10.57 11.54
CA LYS A 147 25.91 -12.00 11.26
C LYS A 147 24.65 -12.75 10.85
N THR A 148 23.51 -12.47 11.50
CA THR A 148 22.22 -13.08 11.12
C THR A 148 21.84 -12.70 9.70
N THR A 149 22.02 -11.43 9.32
CA THR A 149 21.73 -10.95 7.97
C THR A 149 22.62 -11.58 6.91
N GLU A 150 23.91 -11.73 7.18
CA GLU A 150 24.87 -12.42 6.30
C GLU A 150 24.49 -13.90 6.13
N HIS A 151 24.18 -14.60 7.23
CA HIS A 151 23.75 -15.99 7.20
C HIS A 151 22.44 -16.19 6.42
N LEU A 152 21.48 -15.29 6.57
CA LEU A 152 20.23 -15.31 5.81
C LEU A 152 20.48 -15.09 4.31
N ARG A 153 21.37 -14.16 3.95
CA ARG A 153 21.75 -13.92 2.55
C ARG A 153 22.44 -15.13 1.92
N MET A 154 23.32 -15.81 2.65
CA MET A 154 23.99 -17.01 2.14
C MET A 154 23.01 -18.16 1.88
N ASN A 155 22.01 -18.35 2.75
CA ASN A 155 21.08 -19.48 2.64
C ASN A 155 19.88 -19.22 1.71
N PHE A 156 19.36 -17.99 1.67
CA PHE A 156 18.11 -17.66 0.98
C PHE A 156 18.28 -16.61 -0.13
N GLY A 157 19.47 -16.02 -0.30
CA GLY A 157 19.74 -14.98 -1.28
C GLY A 157 18.88 -13.73 -1.04
N ASN A 158 18.24 -13.24 -2.11
CA ASN A 158 17.31 -12.10 -2.07
C ASN A 158 15.85 -12.50 -1.79
N LYS A 159 15.59 -13.75 -1.42
CA LYS A 159 14.22 -14.22 -1.14
C LYS A 159 13.83 -13.88 0.29
N CYS A 160 12.57 -13.50 0.50
CA CYS A 160 12.08 -13.15 1.82
C CYS A 160 11.66 -14.39 2.63
N LEU A 161 11.60 -14.21 3.96
CA LEU A 161 11.09 -15.19 4.92
C LEU A 161 9.81 -14.67 5.59
N CYS A 162 8.91 -15.57 5.98
CA CYS A 162 7.74 -15.21 6.77
C CYS A 162 8.14 -14.87 8.22
N LYS A 163 7.22 -14.24 8.96
CA LYS A 163 7.47 -13.78 10.33
C LYS A 163 7.99 -14.89 11.24
N GLU A 164 7.36 -16.06 11.19
CA GLU A 164 7.73 -17.20 12.03
C GLU A 164 9.11 -17.75 11.65
N CYS A 165 9.41 -17.83 10.35
CA CYS A 165 10.71 -18.29 9.87
C CYS A 165 11.82 -17.29 10.18
N LEU A 166 11.54 -15.99 10.14
CA LEU A 166 12.51 -14.94 10.46
C LEU A 166 12.82 -14.94 11.97
N GLN A 167 11.78 -15.02 12.81
CA GLN A 167 11.92 -15.08 14.27
C GLN A 167 12.80 -16.25 14.75
N PHE A 168 12.74 -17.39 14.06
CA PHE A 168 13.64 -18.52 14.35
C PHE A 168 15.13 -18.15 14.29
N TYR A 169 15.52 -17.24 13.39
CA TYR A 169 16.91 -16.79 13.25
C TYR A 169 17.26 -15.57 14.10
N MET A 170 16.27 -14.91 14.69
CA MET A 170 16.49 -13.76 15.56
C MET A 170 17.06 -14.15 16.93
N GLY A 171 16.93 -15.43 17.32
CA GLY A 171 17.23 -15.89 18.67
C GLY A 171 16.11 -15.50 19.64
N LYS A 172 15.75 -16.38 20.58
CA LYS A 172 15.06 -15.94 21.79
C LYS A 172 16.06 -15.10 22.58
N GLU A 173 15.62 -13.96 23.12
CA GLU A 173 16.37 -13.29 24.18
C GLU A 173 16.75 -14.34 25.23
N VAL A 174 18.05 -14.53 25.44
CA VAL A 174 18.53 -15.04 26.72
C VAL A 174 18.45 -13.83 27.63
N SER A 175 17.61 -13.94 28.66
CA SER A 175 17.60 -13.07 29.82
C SER A 175 19.03 -12.81 30.30
N GLU A 176 19.50 -11.57 30.22
CA GLU A 176 20.58 -11.10 31.07
C GLU A 176 19.96 -10.55 32.35
N GLU A 177 19.78 -11.45 33.32
CA GLU A 177 19.96 -11.10 34.73
C GLU A 177 21.48 -11.00 34.98
N SER A 178 21.96 -9.79 35.25
CA SER A 178 22.99 -9.47 36.25
C SER A 178 23.27 -7.98 36.29
#